data_AF-A0A0E2UFW3-F1
#
_entry.id   AF-A0A0E2UFW3-F1
#
_cell.length_a   1.000
_cell.length_b   1.000
_cell.length_c   1.000
_cell.angle_alpha   90.00
_cell.angle_beta   90.00
_cell.angle_gamma   90.00
#
_symmetry.space_group_name_H-M   'P 1'
#
loop_
_entity.id
_entity.type
_entity.pdbx_description
1 polymer ?
#
loop_
_entity_poly.entity_id
_entity_poly.type
_entity_poly.pdbx_seq_one_letter_code
_entity_poly.pdbx_strand_id
1 'polypeptide(L)'
;MKKINDIKSIRLIKIVQIILFLLGNVLLSKGFSSYFSYGILIVILLLAIPIPKQYKWGFTAEKTTFLRNNNAVIETAISLIIIISLAILIGIFI
;
A
#
# COMPACT_ATOMS: atom_id res chain seq x y z
N MET A 1 -2.43 19.85 -8.25
CA MET A 1 -1.67 19.55 -7.02
C MET A 1 -0.21 19.29 -7.37
N LYS A 2 0.73 19.87 -6.60
CA LYS A 2 2.17 19.63 -6.80
C LYS A 2 2.48 18.18 -6.45
N LYS A 3 3.12 17.45 -7.36
CA LYS A 3 3.55 16.07 -7.10
C LYS A 3 4.71 16.06 -6.10
N ILE A 4 4.73 15.05 -5.24
CA ILE A 4 5.82 14.86 -4.30
C ILE A 4 7.03 14.32 -5.07
N ASN A 5 8.16 15.00 -5.00
CA ASN A 5 9.38 14.61 -5.69
C ASN A 5 10.43 13.98 -4.76
N ASP A 6 10.26 14.14 -3.45
CA ASP A 6 11.17 13.54 -2.47
C ASP A 6 10.86 12.06 -2.24
N ILE A 7 11.87 11.22 -2.40
CA ILE A 7 11.76 9.76 -2.28
C ILE A 7 11.41 9.33 -0.85
N LYS A 8 11.87 10.06 0.18
CA LYS A 8 11.56 9.72 1.58
C LYS A 8 10.07 9.90 1.85
N SER A 9 9.51 11.00 1.37
CA SER A 9 8.08 11.30 1.45
C SER A 9 7.23 10.26 0.70
N ILE A 10 7.66 9.82 -0.49
CA ILE A 10 6.98 8.76 -1.26
C ILE A 10 7.02 7.42 -0.50
N ARG A 11 8.17 7.05 0.09
CA ARG A 11 8.30 5.84 0.92
C ARG A 11 7.35 5.88 2.11
N LEU A 12 7.28 7.01 2.81
CA LEU A 12 6.39 7.19 3.95
C LEU A 12 4.93 6.94 3.54
N ILE A 13 4.48 7.54 2.44
CA ILE A 13 3.10 7.37 1.95
C ILE A 13 2.82 5.91 1.64
N LYS A 14 3.75 5.22 0.97
CA LYS A 14 3.62 3.80 0.67
C LYS A 14 3.53 2.93 1.93
N ILE A 15 4.35 3.20 2.94
CA ILE A 15 4.27 2.52 4.24
C ILE A 15 2.90 2.75 4.89
N VAL A 16 2.42 4.00 4.91
CA VAL A 16 1.11 4.35 5.46
C VAL A 16 -0.01 3.63 4.72
N GLN A 17 0.05 3.53 3.38
CA GLN A 17 -0.92 2.77 2.58
C GLN A 17 -0.93 1.28 2.97
N ILE A 18 0.22 0.66 3.18
CA ILE A 18 0.33 -0.74 3.62
C ILE A 18 -0.30 -0.92 5.01
N ILE A 19 0.04 -0.04 5.97
CA ILE A 19 -0.52 -0.10 7.34
C ILE A 19 -2.04 0.06 7.32
N LEU A 20 -2.55 1.04 6.56
CA LEU A 20 -3.98 1.26 6.40
C LEU A 20 -4.66 0.03 5.79
N PHE A 21 -4.05 -0.58 4.77
CA PHE A 21 -4.61 -1.79 4.15
C PHE A 21 -4.71 -2.94 5.16
N LEU A 22 -3.67 -3.18 5.95
CA LEU A 22 -3.68 -4.20 7.00
C LEU A 22 -4.73 -3.89 8.06
N LEU A 23 -4.81 -2.65 8.52
CA LEU A 23 -5.82 -2.20 9.48
C LEU A 23 -7.25 -2.44 8.97
N GLY A 24 -7.50 -2.12 7.69
CA GLY A 24 -8.80 -2.36 7.06
C GLY A 24 -9.19 -3.84 7.05
N ASN A 25 -8.23 -4.75 6.80
CA ASN A 25 -8.47 -6.19 6.84
C ASN A 25 -8.70 -6.72 8.27
N VAL A 26 -7.97 -6.20 9.26
CA VAL A 26 -8.20 -6.54 10.68
C VAL A 26 -9.60 -6.10 11.13
N LEU A 27 -10.03 -4.91 10.74
CA LEU A 27 -11.37 -4.42 11.09
C LEU A 27 -12.46 -5.27 10.43
N LEU A 28 -12.30 -5.60 9.14
CA LEU A 28 -13.23 -6.48 8.42
C LEU A 28 -13.35 -7.87 9.09
N SER A 29 -12.22 -8.49 9.42
CA SER A 29 -12.21 -9.82 10.06
C SER A 29 -12.85 -9.83 11.43
N LYS A 30 -12.75 -8.73 12.20
CA LYS A 30 -13.46 -8.55 13.48
C LYS A 30 -14.95 -8.20 13.35
N GLY A 31 -15.51 -8.23 12.15
CA GLY A 31 -16.92 -7.95 11.91
C GLY A 31 -17.30 -6.48 12.08
N PHE A 32 -16.32 -5.56 12.07
CA PHE A 32 -16.65 -4.13 11.99
C PHE A 32 -17.33 -3.82 10.66
N SER A 33 -18.21 -2.83 10.70
CA SER A 33 -19.00 -2.42 9.54
C SER A 33 -18.12 -2.22 8.31
N SER A 34 -18.55 -2.81 7.19
CA SER A 34 -17.93 -2.67 5.87
C SER A 34 -17.77 -1.21 5.43
N TYR A 35 -18.56 -0.27 5.97
CA TYR A 35 -18.38 1.16 5.72
C TYR A 35 -17.00 1.67 6.16
N PHE A 36 -16.46 1.19 7.29
CA PHE A 36 -15.14 1.61 7.77
C PHE A 36 -14.01 1.09 6.88
N SER A 37 -14.13 -0.13 6.38
CA SER A 37 -13.12 -0.70 5.49
C SER A 37 -13.13 -0.06 4.11
N TYR A 38 -14.31 0.26 3.57
CA TYR A 38 -14.41 1.07 2.34
C TYR A 38 -13.85 2.48 2.54
N GLY A 39 -14.09 3.10 3.70
CA GLY A 39 -13.47 4.39 4.05
C GLY A 39 -11.95 4.35 4.02
N ILE A 40 -11.35 3.29 4.57
CA ILE A 40 -9.90 3.08 4.53
C ILE A 40 -9.37 2.94 3.09
N LEU A 41 -10.07 2.22 2.22
CA LEU A 41 -9.69 2.11 0.81
C LEU A 41 -9.74 3.46 0.09
N ILE A 42 -10.72 4.31 0.41
CA ILE A 42 -10.80 5.67 -0.13
C ILE A 42 -9.59 6.49 0.32
N VAL A 43 -9.20 6.42 1.59
CA VAL A 43 -8.00 7.11 2.10
C VAL A 43 -6.73 6.62 1.38
N ILE A 44 -6.59 5.31 1.16
CA ILE A 44 -5.46 4.74 0.41
C ILE A 44 -5.39 5.30 -1.01
N LEU A 45 -6.53 5.44 -1.70
CA LEU A 45 -6.61 6.03 -3.03
C LEU A 45 -6.23 7.52 -3.04
N LEU A 46 -6.71 8.28 -2.05
CA LEU A 46 -6.37 9.70 -1.91
C LEU A 46 -4.86 9.90 -1.70
N LEU A 47 -4.24 9.04 -0.89
CA LEU A 47 -2.80 9.03 -0.67
C LEU A 47 -2.00 8.72 -1.95
N ALA A 48 -2.60 8.03 -2.93
CA ALA A 48 -1.95 7.73 -4.21
C ALA A 48 -1.96 8.90 -5.21
N ILE A 49 -2.80 9.93 -5.00
CA ILE A 49 -2.93 11.10 -5.88
C ILE A 49 -1.61 11.89 -6.00
N PRO A 50 -0.95 12.29 -4.89
CA PRO A 50 0.28 13.09 -4.97
C PRO A 50 1.52 12.31 -5.42
N ILE A 51 1.45 10.98 -5.54
CA ILE A 51 2.57 10.12 -5.95
C ILE A 51 2.78 10.20 -7.47
N PRO A 52 4.01 10.50 -7.95
CA PRO A 52 4.33 10.46 -9.38
C PRO A 52 4.08 9.07 -9.98
N LYS A 53 3.60 9.01 -11.23
CA LYS A 53 3.28 7.74 -11.93
C LYS A 53 4.43 6.71 -11.86
N GLN A 54 5.65 7.16 -12.12
CA GLN A 54 6.87 6.35 -12.04
C GLN A 54 7.09 5.62 -10.69
N TYR A 55 6.51 6.12 -9.59
CA TYR A 55 6.63 5.52 -8.26
C TYR A 55 5.33 4.90 -7.74
N LYS A 56 4.28 4.80 -8.55
CA LYS A 56 3.01 4.17 -8.13
C LYS A 56 3.19 2.67 -7.90
N TRP A 57 2.15 2.01 -7.40
CA TRP A 57 2.11 0.56 -7.28
C TRP A 57 1.70 -0.08 -8.63
N GLY A 58 2.12 -1.33 -8.85
CA GLY A 58 1.67 -2.13 -10.00
C GLY A 58 2.61 -2.06 -11.20
N PHE A 59 2.12 -2.60 -12.32
CA PHE A 59 2.86 -2.66 -13.59
C PHE A 59 3.14 -1.29 -14.23
N THR A 60 2.55 -0.22 -13.69
CA THR A 60 2.80 1.17 -14.12
C THR A 60 3.96 1.83 -13.38
N ALA A 61 4.55 1.13 -12.41
CA ALA A 61 5.74 1.58 -11.69
C ALA A 61 6.97 1.40 -12.58
N GLU A 62 7.70 2.48 -12.81
CA GLU A 62 8.95 2.48 -13.58
C GLU A 62 10.18 2.52 -12.66
N LYS A 63 10.01 3.03 -11.44
CA LYS A 63 11.06 3.22 -10.46
C LYS A 63 10.71 2.56 -9.14
N THR A 64 11.73 1.95 -8.54
CA THR A 64 11.65 1.40 -7.19
C THR A 64 11.63 2.50 -6.14
N THR A 65 10.91 2.24 -5.06
CA THR A 65 10.87 3.11 -3.89
C THR A 65 11.71 2.54 -2.76
N PHE A 66 11.69 1.22 -2.53
CA PHE A 66 12.35 0.57 -1.40
C PHE A 66 13.64 -0.14 -1.80
N LEU A 67 13.66 -0.85 -2.92
CA LEU A 67 14.81 -1.66 -3.35
C LEU A 67 15.66 -0.91 -4.37
N ARG A 68 16.89 -0.56 -4.00
CA ARG A 68 17.82 0.08 -4.93
C ARG A 68 18.25 -0.93 -6.00
N ASN A 69 18.15 -0.55 -7.28
CA ASN A 69 18.62 -1.33 -8.44
C ASN A 69 17.80 -2.57 -8.84
N ASN A 70 16.57 -2.72 -8.34
CA ASN A 70 15.66 -3.79 -8.75
C ASN A 70 14.59 -3.29 -9.74
N ASN A 71 13.92 -4.22 -10.41
CA ASN A 71 12.75 -3.91 -11.23
C ASN A 71 11.57 -3.50 -10.32
N ALA A 72 10.89 -2.41 -10.65
CA ALA A 72 9.74 -1.90 -9.90
C ALA A 72 8.56 -2.90 -9.84
N VAL A 73 8.46 -3.79 -10.85
CA VAL A 73 7.52 -4.91 -10.84
C VAL A 73 7.86 -5.92 -9.74
N ILE A 74 9.15 -6.22 -9.55
CA ILE A 74 9.61 -7.13 -8.50
C ILE A 74 9.34 -6.54 -7.11
N GLU A 75 9.61 -5.24 -6.91
CA GLU A 75 9.28 -4.56 -5.65
C GLU A 75 7.78 -4.61 -5.34
N THR A 76 6.93 -4.43 -6.35
CA THR A 76 5.48 -4.56 -6.19
C THR A 76 5.10 -5.99 -5.86
N ALA A 77 5.66 -6.99 -6.55
CA ALA A 77 5.39 -8.40 -6.29
C ALA A 77 5.79 -8.81 -4.87
N ILE A 78 6.97 -8.41 -4.40
CA ILE A 78 7.42 -8.64 -3.02
C ILE A 78 6.47 -7.99 -2.03
N SER A 79 6.09 -6.74 -2.26
CA SER A 79 5.15 -6.02 -1.38
C SER A 79 3.79 -6.74 -1.31
N LEU A 80 3.31 -7.27 -2.43
CA LEU A 80 2.06 -8.01 -2.55
C LEU A 80 2.14 -9.36 -1.81
N ILE A 81 3.23 -10.10 -1.96
CA ILE A 81 3.48 -11.34 -1.21
C ILE A 81 3.46 -11.06 0.29
N ILE A 82 4.17 -10.03 0.75
CA ILE A 82 4.20 -9.63 2.17
C ILE A 82 2.78 -9.31 2.68
N ILE A 83 2.00 -8.55 1.91
CA ILE A 83 0.63 -8.19 2.27
C ILE A 83 -0.26 -9.44 2.36
N ILE A 84 -0.17 -10.36 1.39
CA ILE A 84 -0.95 -11.60 1.41
C ILE A 84 -0.56 -12.47 2.60
N SER A 85 0.74 -12.67 2.84
CA SER A 85 1.22 -13.44 3.98
C SER A 85 0.75 -12.85 5.31
N LEU A 86 0.79 -11.53 5.46
CA LEU A 86 0.26 -10.83 6.63
C LEU A 86 -1.25 -10.97 6.77
N ALA A 87 -2.00 -10.85 5.67
CA ALA A 87 -3.45 -11.01 5.69
C ALA A 87 -3.88 -12.43 6.08
N ILE A 88 -3.20 -13.46 5.56
CA ILE A 88 -3.43 -14.86 5.94
C ILE A 88 -3.11 -15.04 7.43
N LEU A 89 -1.97 -14.53 7.89
CA LEU A 89 -1.56 -14.64 9.28
C LEU A 89 -2.58 -13.97 10.21
N ILE A 90 -3.02 -12.76 9.88
CA ILE A 90 -4.09 -12.05 10.59
C ILE A 90 -5.38 -12.87 10.63
N GLY A 91 -5.77 -13.49 9.50
CA GLY A 91 -6.96 -14.34 9.43
C GLY A 91 -6.86 -15.67 10.20
N ILE A 92 -5.65 -16.16 10.49
CA ILE A 92 -5.43 -17.34 11.34
C ILE A 92 -5.52 -16.97 12.83
N PHE A 93 -5.07 -15.76 13.20
CA PHE A 93 -4.98 -15.31 14.60
C PHE A 93 -6.20 -14.52 15.09
N ILE A 94 -7.18 -14.23 14.22
CA ILE A 94 -8.46 -13.58 14.55
C ILE A 94 -9.57 -14.63 14.53
#